data_AF-A0A914PBL9-F1
#
_entry.id   AF-A0A914PBL9-F1
#
_cell.length_a   1.000
_cell.length_b   1.000
_cell.length_c   1.000
_cell.angle_alpha   90.00
_cell.angle_beta   90.00
_cell.angle_gamma   90.00
#
_symmetry.space_group_name_H-M   'P 1'
#
loop_
_entity.id
_entity.type
_entity.pdbx_description
1 polymer ?
#
loop_
_entity_poly.entity_id
_entity_poly.type
_entity_poly.pdbx_seq_one_letter_code
_entity_poly.pdbx_strand_id
1 'polypeptide(L)'
;MYEIFPGNFVTPSTNILVSPKNVNRAYELAVDLLDELEALIEVQSKIGAIMTLLRLSSFTPSGQCVYGPTVQIILDTSKIYNVTCHLLFNLHSKLSPDVLEGHRKRFYKIFHELKNVYWDAKSSNFITAQISVPSLPENAPNFLLSSCMDNYQAPEANEKQQVEEDSMSQSTVIEDTIVDLNFGSEAQNVQAPTPLVKDAKDLHIEQLQHDNMMLRQQQDRIIQEAKSRINDYEYSLQSIHSELTKQTQSFGESRPKYEEEIRRLKQQLNESEQKRKIVEQNSLRTATNDSSLMKANMEIQTLKRKISDTEIIFRR
;
A
#
# COMPACT_ATOMS: atom_id res chain seq x y z
N MET A 1 -25.21 -0.24 10.12
CA MET A 1 -24.21 -0.08 11.21
C MET A 1 -23.76 -1.47 11.60
N TYR A 2 -22.48 -1.80 11.44
CA TYR A 2 -21.97 -3.13 11.76
C TYR A 2 -21.93 -3.31 13.28
N GLU A 3 -22.80 -4.14 13.84
CA GLU A 3 -22.88 -4.44 15.29
C GLU A 3 -21.62 -5.14 15.86
N ILE A 4 -20.57 -5.31 15.04
CA ILE A 4 -19.41 -6.16 15.32
C ILE A 4 -18.19 -5.35 15.78
N PHE A 5 -18.13 -4.05 15.50
CA PHE A 5 -16.98 -3.23 15.90
C PHE A 5 -17.26 -2.40 17.15
N PRO A 6 -16.55 -2.65 18.27
CA PRO A 6 -16.52 -1.69 19.35
C PRO A 6 -15.83 -0.40 18.86
N GLY A 7 -16.25 0.76 19.37
CA GLY A 7 -15.72 2.07 18.93
C GLY A 7 -14.21 2.24 19.13
N ASN A 8 -13.56 1.38 19.90
CA ASN A 8 -12.11 1.36 20.07
C ASN A 8 -11.38 0.47 19.03
N PHE A 9 -12.10 -0.15 18.09
CA PHE A 9 -11.63 -1.11 17.08
C PHE A 9 -10.82 -2.30 17.64
N VAL A 10 -10.88 -2.54 18.96
CA VAL A 10 -10.28 -3.71 19.60
C VAL A 10 -11.20 -4.89 19.32
N THR A 11 -10.95 -5.60 18.23
CA THR A 11 -11.73 -6.79 17.89
C THR A 11 -11.14 -8.04 18.54
N PRO A 12 -11.96 -8.88 19.20
CA PRO A 12 -11.57 -10.25 19.47
C PRO A 12 -11.55 -10.99 18.12
N SER A 13 -10.35 -11.26 17.61
CA SER A 13 -10.08 -12.12 16.46
C SER A 13 -10.90 -11.81 15.19
N THR A 14 -10.28 -11.12 14.23
CA THR A 14 -10.82 -10.81 12.88
C THR A 14 -11.37 -12.03 12.11
N ASN A 15 -11.03 -13.26 12.53
CA ASN A 15 -11.64 -14.52 12.07
C ASN A 15 -13.17 -14.59 12.23
N ILE A 16 -13.77 -13.84 13.17
CA ILE A 16 -15.22 -13.86 13.42
C ILE A 16 -16.00 -13.07 12.34
N LEU A 17 -15.35 -12.14 11.64
CA LEU A 17 -16.02 -11.30 10.64
C LEU A 17 -16.26 -12.01 9.30
N VAL A 18 -15.45 -13.02 8.96
CA VAL A 18 -15.54 -13.71 7.65
C VAL A 18 -15.98 -15.16 7.84
N SER A 19 -17.24 -15.33 8.23
CA SER A 19 -17.94 -16.62 8.13
C SER A 19 -18.37 -16.86 6.66
N PRO A 20 -18.41 -18.12 6.17
CA PRO A 20 -18.87 -18.43 4.80
C PRO A 20 -20.26 -17.87 4.46
N LYS A 21 -21.12 -17.66 5.47
CA LYS A 21 -22.45 -17.07 5.30
C LYS A 21 -22.45 -15.55 5.17
N ASN A 22 -21.30 -14.89 5.29
CA ASN A 22 -21.19 -13.44 5.45
C ASN A 22 -20.18 -12.76 4.50
N VAL A 23 -19.78 -13.45 3.41
CA VAL A 23 -18.76 -12.93 2.47
C VAL A 23 -19.17 -11.60 1.84
N ASN A 24 -20.46 -11.41 1.52
CA ASN A 24 -20.94 -10.14 0.96
C ASN A 24 -20.81 -8.98 1.95
N ARG A 25 -21.15 -9.18 3.24
CA ARG A 25 -20.96 -8.11 4.24
C ARG A 25 -19.49 -7.86 4.53
N ALA A 26 -18.65 -8.90 4.46
CA ALA A 26 -17.21 -8.74 4.58
C ALA A 26 -16.64 -7.93 3.41
N TYR A 27 -17.17 -8.10 2.21
CA TYR A 27 -16.82 -7.31 1.03
C TYR A 27 -17.28 -5.85 1.18
N GLU A 28 -18.54 -5.61 1.56
CA GLU A 28 -19.07 -4.26 1.83
C GLU A 28 -18.27 -3.57 2.95
N LEU A 29 -18.00 -4.27 4.04
CA LEU A 29 -17.18 -3.75 5.12
C LEU A 29 -15.76 -3.40 4.66
N ALA A 30 -15.16 -4.19 3.76
CA ALA A 30 -13.85 -3.86 3.23
C ALA A 30 -13.88 -2.55 2.44
N VAL A 31 -14.95 -2.31 1.68
CA VAL A 31 -15.17 -1.02 1.01
C VAL A 31 -15.30 0.10 2.05
N ASP A 32 -16.15 -0.07 3.05
CA ASP A 32 -16.39 0.96 4.08
C ASP A 32 -15.10 1.30 4.86
N LEU A 33 -14.30 0.30 5.24
CA LEU A 33 -13.04 0.54 5.94
C LEU A 33 -11.98 1.21 5.05
N LEU A 34 -11.97 0.91 3.74
CA LEU A 34 -11.11 1.62 2.79
C LEU A 34 -11.57 3.08 2.62
N ASP A 35 -12.88 3.33 2.57
CA ASP A 35 -13.45 4.68 2.53
C ASP A 35 -13.09 5.48 3.79
N GLU A 36 -13.18 4.87 4.97
CA GLU A 36 -12.79 5.50 6.25
C GLU A 36 -11.30 5.86 6.28
N LEU A 37 -10.41 4.97 5.81
CA LEU A 37 -8.98 5.27 5.72
C LEU A 37 -8.71 6.46 4.78
N GLU A 38 -9.34 6.48 3.61
CA GLU A 38 -9.21 7.59 2.65
C GLU A 38 -9.72 8.90 3.25
N ALA A 39 -10.86 8.89 3.95
CA ALA A 39 -11.42 10.06 4.60
C ALA A 39 -10.50 10.61 5.71
N LEU A 40 -9.95 9.74 6.56
CA LEU A 40 -9.01 10.14 7.62
C LEU A 40 -7.72 10.74 7.05
N ILE A 41 -7.18 10.16 5.97
CA ILE A 41 -6.02 10.70 5.24
C ILE A 41 -6.36 12.07 4.64
N GLU A 42 -7.55 12.23 4.07
CA GLU A 42 -8.00 13.51 3.51
C GLU A 42 -8.11 14.59 4.59
N VAL A 43 -8.67 14.26 5.76
CA VAL A 43 -8.72 15.17 6.91
C VAL A 43 -7.31 15.57 7.34
N GLN A 44 -6.37 14.62 7.42
CA GLN A 44 -4.98 14.93 7.74
C GLN A 44 -4.34 15.90 6.72
N SER A 45 -4.60 15.69 5.43
CA SER A 45 -4.12 16.59 4.37
C SER A 45 -4.69 18.00 4.54
N LYS A 46 -5.97 18.14 4.94
CA LYS A 46 -6.59 19.44 5.20
C LYS A 46 -5.99 20.13 6.42
N ILE A 47 -5.71 19.40 7.50
CA ILE A 47 -5.02 19.93 8.68
C ILE A 47 -3.64 20.48 8.28
N GLY A 48 -2.87 19.71 7.50
CA GLY A 48 -1.57 20.17 6.97
C GLY A 48 -1.70 21.45 6.14
N ALA A 49 -2.69 21.51 5.24
CA ALA A 49 -2.95 22.70 4.43
C ALA A 49 -3.30 23.93 5.28
N ILE A 50 -4.10 23.77 6.34
CA ILE A 50 -4.44 24.85 7.28
C ILE A 50 -3.18 25.33 8.01
N MET A 51 -2.35 24.42 8.50
CA MET A 51 -1.08 24.75 9.17
C MET A 51 -0.16 25.55 8.25
N THR A 52 -0.03 25.14 6.98
CA THR A 52 0.75 25.87 5.97
C THR A 52 0.16 27.24 5.64
N LEU A 53 -1.15 27.31 5.38
CA LEU A 53 -1.85 28.54 5.01
C LEU A 53 -1.71 29.62 6.10
N LEU A 54 -1.89 29.23 7.36
CA LEU A 54 -1.83 30.11 8.51
C LEU A 54 -0.41 30.27 9.08
N ARG A 55 0.60 29.59 8.50
CA ARG A 55 1.99 29.57 8.95
C ARG A 55 2.12 29.19 10.44
N LEU A 56 1.30 28.24 10.87
CA LEU A 56 1.32 27.74 12.24
C LEU A 56 2.44 26.73 12.44
N SER A 57 2.95 26.66 13.66
CA SER A 57 4.01 25.75 14.06
C SER A 57 3.51 24.82 15.15
N SER A 58 3.84 23.53 15.08
CA SER A 58 3.52 22.54 16.13
C SER A 58 4.24 22.81 17.47
N PHE A 59 5.12 23.82 17.51
CA PHE A 59 5.77 24.31 18.74
C PHE A 59 4.97 25.40 19.46
N THR A 60 3.87 25.89 18.90
CA THR A 60 3.03 26.92 19.54
C THR A 60 1.70 26.33 19.99
N PRO A 61 1.09 26.82 21.09
CA PRO A 61 -0.21 26.32 21.55
C PRO A 61 -1.30 26.41 20.46
N SER A 62 -1.34 27.49 19.68
CA SER A 62 -2.29 27.65 18.59
C SER A 62 -2.08 26.63 17.46
N GLY A 63 -0.83 26.33 17.11
CA GLY A 63 -0.54 25.30 16.11
C GLY A 63 -0.82 23.89 16.63
N GLN A 64 -0.56 23.63 17.92
CA GLN A 64 -0.91 22.36 18.57
C GLN A 64 -2.41 22.13 18.64
N CYS A 65 -3.21 23.18 18.88
CA CYS A 65 -4.67 23.09 18.86
C CYS A 65 -5.19 22.65 17.48
N VAL A 66 -4.64 23.23 16.40
CA VAL A 66 -5.00 22.85 15.03
C VAL A 66 -4.47 21.46 14.66
N TYR A 67 -3.28 21.11 15.12
CA TYR A 67 -2.62 19.86 14.77
C TYR A 67 -3.07 18.66 15.64
N GLY A 68 -3.65 18.92 16.81
CA GLY A 68 -4.11 17.93 17.79
C GLY A 68 -4.95 16.77 17.22
N PRO A 69 -5.91 17.01 16.29
CA PRO A 69 -6.69 15.93 15.68
C PRO A 69 -5.84 14.87 14.95
N THR A 70 -4.63 15.23 14.50
CA THR A 70 -3.66 14.29 13.89
C THR A 70 -3.36 13.11 14.81
N VAL A 71 -3.34 13.33 16.14
CA VAL A 71 -3.08 12.29 17.14
C VAL A 71 -4.13 11.19 17.03
N GLN A 72 -5.40 11.59 17.02
CA GLN A 72 -6.52 10.66 16.92
C GLN A 72 -6.55 9.97 15.56
N ILE A 73 -6.26 10.70 14.49
CA ILE A 73 -6.17 10.14 13.13
C ILE A 73 -5.13 9.01 13.08
N ILE A 74 -3.96 9.17 13.70
CA ILE A 74 -2.92 8.13 13.72
C ILE A 74 -3.38 6.91 14.53
N LEU A 75 -4.00 7.13 15.69
CA LEU A 75 -4.54 6.06 16.52
C LEU A 75 -5.60 5.25 15.75
N ASP A 76 -6.54 5.92 15.11
CA ASP A 76 -7.64 5.27 14.39
C ASP A 76 -7.16 4.57 13.12
N THR A 77 -6.36 5.24 12.30
CA THR A 77 -5.81 4.65 11.06
C THR A 77 -4.99 3.40 11.33
N SER A 78 -4.25 3.33 12.44
CA SER A 78 -3.44 2.15 12.80
C SER A 78 -4.31 0.89 12.97
N LYS A 79 -5.45 1.05 13.65
CA LYS A 79 -6.40 -0.01 13.94
C LYS A 79 -7.22 -0.38 12.71
N ILE A 80 -7.73 0.62 11.99
CA ILE A 80 -8.53 0.41 10.78
C ILE A 80 -7.67 -0.26 9.71
N TYR A 81 -6.42 0.15 9.54
CA TYR A 81 -5.47 -0.49 8.63
C TYR A 81 -5.26 -1.97 8.97
N ASN A 82 -5.07 -2.28 10.26
CA ASN A 82 -4.89 -3.66 10.72
C ASN A 82 -6.11 -4.54 10.40
N VAL A 83 -7.31 -4.07 10.76
CA VAL A 83 -8.57 -4.77 10.46
C VAL A 83 -8.73 -4.96 8.94
N THR A 84 -8.43 -3.93 8.16
CA THR A 84 -8.54 -3.95 6.69
C THR A 84 -7.60 -4.99 6.08
N CYS A 85 -6.35 -5.07 6.55
CA CYS A 85 -5.40 -6.09 6.10
C CYS A 85 -5.94 -7.51 6.34
N HIS A 86 -6.35 -7.82 7.57
CA HIS A 86 -6.91 -9.13 7.89
C HIS A 86 -8.16 -9.46 7.06
N LEU A 87 -9.04 -8.47 6.87
CA LEU A 87 -10.25 -8.63 6.09
C LEU A 87 -9.93 -8.94 4.61
N LEU A 88 -8.98 -8.23 4.02
CA LEU A 88 -8.56 -8.44 2.63
C LEU A 88 -7.87 -9.80 2.44
N PHE A 89 -7.00 -10.23 3.35
CA PHE A 89 -6.44 -11.58 3.32
C PHE A 89 -7.53 -12.66 3.40
N ASN A 90 -8.50 -12.48 4.30
CA ASN A 90 -9.61 -13.41 4.44
C ASN A 90 -10.53 -13.44 3.20
N LEU A 91 -10.86 -12.29 2.61
CA LEU A 91 -11.64 -12.22 1.37
C LEU A 91 -10.91 -12.92 0.21
N HIS A 92 -9.59 -12.78 0.13
CA HIS A 92 -8.75 -13.47 -0.85
C HIS A 92 -8.74 -15.00 -0.70
N SER A 93 -9.05 -15.53 0.49
CA SER A 93 -9.26 -16.98 0.69
C SER A 93 -10.60 -17.50 0.15
N LYS A 94 -11.56 -16.61 -0.17
CA LYS A 94 -12.94 -16.96 -0.55
C LYS A 94 -13.33 -16.50 -1.95
N LEU A 95 -12.72 -15.42 -2.47
CA LEU A 95 -13.06 -14.80 -3.74
C LEU A 95 -11.86 -14.82 -4.69
N SER A 96 -12.15 -14.88 -6.00
CA SER A 96 -11.11 -14.82 -7.03
C SER A 96 -10.36 -13.48 -7.03
N PRO A 97 -9.07 -13.44 -7.39
CA PRO A 97 -8.29 -12.21 -7.45
C PRO A 97 -8.92 -11.10 -8.29
N ASP A 98 -9.62 -11.43 -9.38
CA ASP A 98 -10.22 -10.45 -10.29
C ASP A 98 -11.32 -9.63 -9.61
N VAL A 99 -12.13 -10.27 -8.75
CA VAL A 99 -13.21 -9.61 -7.98
C VAL A 99 -12.66 -8.59 -6.99
N LEU A 100 -11.47 -8.85 -6.43
CA LEU A 100 -10.83 -7.99 -5.42
C LEU A 100 -9.79 -7.02 -6.02
N GLU A 101 -9.68 -6.93 -7.34
CA GLU A 101 -8.68 -6.06 -7.99
C GLU A 101 -8.83 -4.59 -7.56
N GLY A 102 -10.08 -4.09 -7.50
CA GLY A 102 -10.36 -2.73 -7.05
C GLY A 102 -9.92 -2.48 -5.61
N HIS A 103 -10.16 -3.44 -4.71
CA HIS A 103 -9.76 -3.36 -3.32
C HIS A 103 -8.24 -3.27 -3.18
N ARG A 104 -7.50 -4.12 -3.90
CA ARG A 104 -6.03 -4.12 -3.88
C ARG A 104 -5.47 -2.80 -4.41
N LYS A 105 -6.01 -2.25 -5.50
CA LYS A 105 -5.58 -0.96 -6.05
C LYS A 105 -5.81 0.19 -5.07
N ARG A 106 -6.98 0.25 -4.45
CA ARG A 106 -7.30 1.27 -3.43
C ARG A 106 -6.40 1.15 -2.21
N PHE A 107 -6.29 -0.06 -1.66
CA PHE A 107 -5.41 -0.32 -0.52
C PHE A 107 -3.96 0.07 -0.82
N TYR A 108 -3.44 -0.24 -2.01
CA TYR A 108 -2.08 0.12 -2.40
C TYR A 108 -1.86 1.65 -2.37
N LYS A 109 -2.84 2.43 -2.85
CA LYS A 109 -2.80 3.89 -2.77
C LYS A 109 -2.82 4.37 -1.31
N ILE A 110 -3.78 3.89 -0.53
CA ILE A 110 -3.94 4.21 0.90
C ILE A 110 -2.66 3.91 1.67
N PHE A 111 -2.02 2.76 1.41
CA PHE A 111 -0.77 2.35 2.07
C PHE A 111 0.32 3.39 1.91
N HIS A 112 0.54 3.91 0.70
CA HIS A 112 1.60 4.89 0.44
C HIS A 112 1.27 6.26 1.01
N GLU A 113 0.01 6.70 0.92
CA GLU A 113 -0.43 7.96 1.52
C GLU A 113 -0.32 7.91 3.05
N LEU A 114 -0.76 6.81 3.68
CA LEU A 114 -0.66 6.60 5.11
C LEU A 114 0.79 6.49 5.58
N LYS A 115 1.67 5.86 4.77
CA LYS A 115 3.11 5.80 5.05
C LYS A 115 3.73 7.19 5.12
N ASN A 116 3.32 8.11 4.25
CA ASN A 116 3.76 9.50 4.31
C ASN A 116 3.21 10.20 5.57
N VAL A 117 1.93 10.01 5.90
CA VAL A 117 1.33 10.55 7.14
C VAL A 117 2.11 10.12 8.38
N TYR A 118 2.46 8.83 8.49
CA TYR A 118 3.24 8.32 9.62
C TYR A 118 4.69 8.81 9.61
N TRP A 119 5.29 8.95 8.43
CA TRP A 119 6.62 9.51 8.29
C TRP A 119 6.67 10.96 8.81
N ASP A 120 5.72 11.79 8.38
CA ASP A 120 5.61 13.18 8.80
C ASP A 120 5.33 13.27 10.31
N ALA A 121 4.40 12.46 10.81
CA ALA A 121 4.08 12.41 12.24
C ALA A 121 5.27 12.03 13.12
N LYS A 122 6.14 11.11 12.68
CA LYS A 122 7.36 10.74 13.39
C LYS A 122 8.36 11.89 13.52
N SER A 123 8.35 12.83 12.57
CA SER A 123 9.20 14.01 12.64
C SER A 123 8.68 15.08 13.62
N SER A 124 7.44 14.95 14.09
CA SER A 124 6.81 15.91 15.00
C SER A 124 7.04 15.52 16.47
N ASN A 125 7.77 16.37 17.21
CA ASN A 125 7.95 16.22 18.65
C ASN A 125 6.62 16.28 19.42
N PHE A 126 5.64 17.05 18.93
CA PHE A 126 4.32 17.14 19.55
C PHE A 126 3.59 15.81 19.51
N ILE A 127 3.54 15.17 18.33
CA ILE A 127 2.84 13.89 18.16
C ILE A 127 3.57 12.77 18.88
N THR A 128 4.90 12.69 18.70
CA THR A 128 5.72 11.63 19.32
C THR A 128 5.77 11.75 20.84
N ALA A 129 5.47 12.90 21.43
CA ALA A 129 5.31 13.03 22.89
C ALA A 129 4.00 12.40 23.39
N GLN A 130 2.94 12.36 22.57
CA GLN A 130 1.60 11.93 22.98
C GLN A 130 1.32 10.45 22.63
N ILE A 131 1.84 9.97 21.51
CA ILE A 131 1.59 8.60 21.02
C ILE A 131 2.88 7.95 20.52
N SER A 132 2.89 6.62 20.49
CA SER A 132 3.83 5.86 19.67
C SER A 132 3.33 5.86 18.23
N VAL A 133 4.10 6.47 17.31
CA VAL A 133 3.75 6.49 15.89
C VAL A 133 4.22 5.18 15.25
N PRO A 134 3.31 4.39 14.65
CA PRO A 134 3.65 3.10 14.08
C PRO A 134 4.54 3.21 12.84
N SER A 135 5.21 2.11 12.50
CA SER A 135 5.96 1.97 11.25
C SER A 135 5.22 1.04 10.31
N LEU A 136 5.02 1.49 9.06
CA LEU A 136 4.59 0.59 7.99
C LEU A 136 5.82 -0.09 7.35
N PRO A 137 5.65 -1.31 6.82
CA PRO A 137 6.72 -2.02 6.12
C PRO A 137 7.22 -1.26 4.88
N GLU A 138 8.33 -1.71 4.32
CA GLU A 138 8.87 -1.12 3.10
C GLU A 138 7.88 -1.24 1.93
N ASN A 139 7.32 -2.44 1.76
CA ASN A 139 6.38 -2.78 0.70
C ASN A 139 4.98 -3.03 1.26
N ALA A 140 3.96 -2.71 0.46
CA ALA A 140 2.57 -3.02 0.81
C ALA A 140 2.37 -4.55 0.93
N PRO A 141 1.54 -5.03 1.87
CA PRO A 141 1.17 -6.44 1.96
C PRO A 141 0.69 -7.03 0.63
N ASN A 142 1.24 -8.18 0.24
CA ASN A 142 0.77 -8.92 -0.93
C ASN A 142 -0.36 -9.89 -0.54
N PHE A 143 -1.60 -9.49 -0.75
CA PHE A 143 -2.78 -10.28 -0.40
C PHE A 143 -2.95 -11.58 -1.21
N LEU A 144 -2.21 -11.76 -2.31
CA LEU A 144 -2.25 -12.98 -3.10
C LEU A 144 -1.34 -14.08 -2.54
N LEU A 145 -0.43 -13.73 -1.63
CA LEU A 145 0.54 -14.65 -1.06
C LEU A 145 0.16 -14.98 0.38
N SER A 146 -0.28 -16.22 0.65
CA SER A 146 -0.70 -16.64 1.99
C SER A 146 0.39 -16.45 3.05
N SER A 147 1.67 -16.67 2.70
CA SER A 147 2.80 -16.45 3.62
C SER A 147 3.00 -14.99 4.01
N CYS A 148 2.45 -14.03 3.26
CA CYS A 148 2.46 -12.62 3.69
C CYS A 148 1.51 -12.39 4.87
N MET A 149 0.46 -13.20 5.03
CA MET A 149 -0.42 -13.13 6.21
C MET A 149 0.30 -13.65 7.46
N ASP A 150 1.07 -14.73 7.32
CA ASP A 150 1.81 -15.33 8.45
C ASP A 150 2.92 -14.39 8.97
N ASN A 151 3.54 -13.62 8.07
CA ASN A 151 4.56 -12.64 8.40
C ASN A 151 3.99 -11.23 8.67
N TYR A 152 2.67 -11.06 8.63
CA TYR A 152 2.04 -9.75 8.84
C TYR A 152 2.17 -9.34 10.31
N GLN A 153 2.73 -8.15 10.53
CA GLN A 153 2.79 -7.53 11.85
C GLN A 153 1.89 -6.29 11.87
N ALA A 154 1.01 -6.23 12.87
CA ALA A 154 0.12 -5.10 13.06
C ALA A 154 0.92 -3.82 13.38
N PRO A 155 0.71 -2.71 12.65
CA PRO A 155 1.23 -1.42 13.04
C PRO A 155 0.39 -0.90 14.22
N GLU A 156 0.94 -0.94 15.43
CA GLU A 156 0.23 -0.48 16.64
C GLU A 156 0.63 0.95 17.01
N ALA A 157 -0.36 1.85 17.01
CA ALA A 157 -0.25 3.15 17.65
C ALA A 157 -0.87 3.08 19.05
N ASN A 158 -0.14 3.55 20.07
CA ASN A 158 -0.60 3.54 21.45
C ASN A 158 -0.39 4.92 22.09
N GLU A 159 -1.35 5.35 22.91
CA GLU A 159 -1.19 6.52 23.76
C GLU A 159 -0.06 6.30 24.76
N LYS A 160 0.80 7.31 24.91
CA LYS A 160 1.81 7.31 25.96
C LYS A 160 1.12 7.80 27.23
N GLN A 161 1.18 6.99 28.28
CA GLN A 161 0.76 7.45 29.61
C GLN A 161 1.58 8.69 29.95
N GLN A 162 0.90 9.83 30.07
CA GLN A 162 1.51 10.99 30.68
C GLN A 162 1.75 10.60 32.14
N VAL A 163 3.03 10.43 32.50
CA VAL A 163 3.40 10.50 33.91
C VAL A 163 3.07 11.93 34.29
N GLU A 164 1.96 12.13 34.99
CA GLU A 164 1.63 13.41 35.59
C GLU A 164 2.79 13.76 36.54
N GLU A 165 3.72 14.58 36.09
CA GLU A 165 4.59 15.35 36.98
C GLU A 165 3.75 16.46 37.63
N ASP A 166 2.68 16.07 38.32
CA ASP A 166 1.94 16.95 39.21
C ASP A 166 2.68 16.98 40.55
N SER A 167 3.82 17.69 40.56
CA SER A 167 4.52 18.12 41.77
C SER A 167 5.38 19.34 41.47
N MET A 168 4.74 20.40 41.00
CA MET A 168 5.24 21.74 41.28
C MET A 168 4.64 22.21 42.60
N SER A 169 5.24 21.81 43.73
CA SER A 169 5.04 22.49 45.00
C SER A 169 6.18 22.18 45.99
N GLN A 170 6.88 23.27 46.31
CA GLN A 170 7.55 23.55 47.59
C GLN A 170 8.96 23.01 47.77
N SER A 171 9.90 23.95 47.58
CA SER A 171 11.01 24.20 48.49
C SER A 171 10.84 23.51 49.84
N THR A 172 11.61 22.46 50.07
CA THR A 172 12.12 22.16 51.41
C THR A 172 13.62 22.14 51.30
N VAL A 173 14.20 23.25 51.74
CA VAL A 173 15.58 23.35 52.16
C VAL A 173 15.80 22.25 53.19
N ILE A 174 16.50 21.19 52.81
CA ILE A 174 17.12 20.30 53.78
C ILE A 174 18.49 20.92 54.05
N GLU A 175 18.51 21.82 55.03
CA GLU A 175 19.68 22.04 55.86
C GLU A 175 20.05 20.68 56.45
N ASP A 176 21.24 20.17 56.14
CA ASP A 176 22.02 19.43 57.12
C ASP A 176 23.51 19.50 56.80
N THR A 177 24.16 20.36 57.59
CA THR A 177 25.51 20.20 58.16
C THR A 177 26.70 20.02 57.20
N ILE A 178 27.31 21.15 56.83
CA ILE A 178 28.73 21.23 56.48
C ILE A 178 29.53 20.97 57.77
N VAL A 179 30.05 19.75 57.94
CA VAL A 179 31.01 19.44 59.00
C VAL A 179 32.42 19.86 58.57
N ASP A 180 32.91 20.85 59.32
CA ASP A 180 34.26 21.39 59.38
C ASP A 180 35.32 20.28 59.48
N LEU A 181 36.19 20.16 58.48
CA LEU A 181 37.37 19.29 58.52
C LEU A 181 38.58 20.12 58.92
N ASN A 182 38.81 20.25 60.22
CA ASN A 182 40.08 20.68 60.77
C ASN A 182 40.46 19.88 62.02
N PHE A 183 41.34 18.89 61.86
CA PHE A 183 42.25 18.44 62.91
C PHE A 183 43.57 17.99 62.26
N GLY A 184 44.66 18.65 62.67
CA GLY A 184 46.02 18.35 62.22
C GLY A 184 46.74 17.29 63.06
N SER A 185 48.02 17.09 62.68
CA SER A 185 49.11 16.33 63.34
C SER A 185 48.87 14.81 63.50
N GLU A 186 49.79 13.87 63.23
CA GLU A 186 51.27 13.88 63.21
C GLU A 186 51.81 12.52 62.67
N ALA A 187 53.02 12.54 62.10
CA ALA A 187 54.10 11.53 62.12
C ALA A 187 53.94 10.07 61.59
N GLN A 188 54.78 9.79 60.57
CA GLN A 188 55.64 8.61 60.33
C GLN A 188 55.23 7.19 60.78
N ASN A 189 55.20 6.22 59.84
CA ASN A 189 56.03 5.01 59.94
C ASN A 189 56.21 4.29 58.58
N VAL A 190 57.41 3.77 58.34
CA VAL A 190 57.84 2.97 57.19
C VAL A 190 57.90 1.50 57.62
N GLN A 191 57.28 0.56 56.89
CA GLN A 191 57.72 -0.85 56.90
C GLN A 191 57.15 -1.72 55.76
N ALA A 192 58.09 -2.19 54.92
CA ALA A 192 58.25 -3.45 54.16
C ALA A 192 57.10 -4.12 53.36
N PRO A 193 57.42 -4.79 52.23
CA PRO A 193 56.44 -5.30 51.26
C PRO A 193 55.98 -6.73 51.57
N THR A 194 54.67 -6.92 51.70
CA THR A 194 54.00 -8.23 51.75
C THR A 194 53.86 -8.85 50.34
N PRO A 195 53.79 -10.19 50.23
CA PRO A 195 53.81 -10.89 48.95
C PRO A 195 52.54 -10.59 48.14
N LEU A 196 52.69 -10.32 46.84
CA LEU A 196 51.59 -10.16 45.87
C LEU A 196 50.72 -11.43 45.82
N VAL A 197 49.65 -11.44 46.60
CA VAL A 197 48.45 -12.21 46.29
C VAL A 197 47.69 -11.35 45.29
N LYS A 198 47.42 -11.86 44.08
CA LYS A 198 46.61 -11.15 43.08
C LYS A 198 45.32 -10.67 43.77
N ASP A 199 45.13 -9.36 43.82
CA ASP A 199 43.98 -8.77 44.49
C ASP A 199 42.70 -9.21 43.77
N ALA A 200 41.56 -9.22 44.46
CA ALA A 200 40.26 -9.54 43.84
C ALA A 200 39.95 -8.64 42.61
N LYS A 201 40.57 -7.46 42.57
CA LYS A 201 40.53 -6.53 41.43
C LYS A 201 41.29 -7.05 40.21
N ASP A 202 42.44 -7.71 40.40
CA ASP A 202 43.23 -8.28 39.31
C ASP A 202 42.51 -9.46 38.65
N LEU A 203 41.85 -10.31 39.44
CA LEU A 203 40.98 -11.38 38.95
C LEU A 203 39.79 -10.83 38.15
N HIS A 204 39.18 -9.73 38.61
CA HIS A 204 38.08 -9.09 37.88
C HIS A 204 38.53 -8.45 36.56
N ILE A 205 39.73 -7.87 36.53
CA ILE A 205 40.33 -7.32 35.31
C ILE A 205 40.59 -8.43 34.28
N GLU A 206 41.13 -9.58 34.70
CA GLU A 206 41.33 -10.74 33.81
C GLU A 206 40.00 -11.28 33.26
N GLN A 207 38.97 -11.35 34.10
CA GLN A 207 37.61 -11.74 33.68
C GLN A 207 37.05 -10.78 32.62
N LEU A 208 37.12 -9.46 32.86
CA LEU A 208 36.64 -8.45 31.91
C LEU A 208 37.43 -8.45 30.60
N GLN A 209 38.73 -8.71 30.65
CA GLN A 209 39.56 -8.84 29.45
C GLN A 209 39.17 -10.07 28.62
N HIS A 210 38.89 -11.19 29.28
CA HIS A 210 38.39 -12.40 28.62
C HIS A 210 37.02 -12.15 27.96
N ASP A 211 36.09 -11.52 28.68
CA ASP A 211 34.76 -11.17 28.16
C ASP A 211 34.86 -10.20 26.97
N ASN A 212 35.76 -9.21 27.03
CA ASN A 212 36.00 -8.29 25.92
C ASN A 212 36.51 -9.03 24.67
N MET A 213 37.40 -10.00 24.86
CA MET A 213 37.93 -10.81 23.76
C MET A 213 36.82 -11.67 23.12
N MET A 214 35.97 -12.29 23.95
CA MET A 214 34.85 -13.11 23.48
C MET A 214 33.80 -12.26 22.74
N LEU A 215 33.48 -11.08 23.25
CA LEU A 215 32.55 -10.14 22.60
C LEU A 215 33.09 -9.66 21.24
N ARG A 216 34.39 -9.36 21.13
CA ARG A 216 35.02 -9.01 19.85
C ARG A 216 34.95 -10.15 18.84
N GLN A 217 35.23 -11.38 19.28
CA GLN A 217 35.13 -12.55 18.41
C GLN A 217 33.69 -12.82 17.96
N GLN A 218 32.71 -12.59 18.83
CA GLN A 218 31.29 -12.69 18.47
C GLN A 218 30.88 -11.59 17.48
N GLN A 219 31.36 -10.36 17.67
CA GLN A 219 31.14 -9.26 16.74
C GLN A 219 31.72 -9.59 15.35
N ASP A 220 32.94 -10.10 15.28
CA ASP A 220 33.57 -10.50 14.02
C ASP A 220 32.80 -11.61 13.30
N ARG A 221 32.29 -12.60 14.05
CA ARG A 221 31.42 -13.65 13.49
C ARG A 221 30.16 -13.08 12.87
N ILE A 222 29.45 -12.20 13.59
CA ILE A 222 28.21 -11.57 13.09
C ILE A 222 28.50 -10.73 11.84
N ILE A 223 29.61 -9.98 11.82
CA ILE A 223 30.01 -9.19 10.65
C ILE A 223 30.30 -10.10 9.45
N GLN A 224 30.99 -11.22 9.64
CA GLN A 224 31.28 -12.17 8.56
C GLN A 224 30.01 -12.83 8.02
N GLU A 225 29.10 -13.23 8.90
CA GLU A 225 27.81 -13.80 8.50
C GLU A 225 26.98 -12.79 7.72
N ALA A 226 26.89 -11.54 8.20
CA ALA A 226 26.21 -10.46 7.50
C ALA A 226 26.81 -10.19 6.11
N LYS A 227 28.14 -10.17 5.99
CA LYS A 227 28.83 -10.02 4.69
C LYS A 227 28.53 -11.18 3.74
N SER A 228 28.53 -12.43 4.22
CA SER A 228 28.16 -13.58 3.42
C SER A 228 26.73 -13.47 2.91
N ARG A 229 25.81 -13.08 3.80
CA ARG A 229 24.39 -12.91 3.46
C ARG A 229 24.18 -11.82 2.39
N ILE A 230 24.91 -10.70 2.51
CA ILE A 230 24.88 -9.63 1.52
C ILE A 230 25.34 -10.14 0.17
N ASN A 231 26.48 -10.85 0.09
CA ASN A 231 26.97 -11.42 -1.16
C ASN A 231 25.94 -12.40 -1.78
N ASP A 232 25.33 -13.26 -0.98
CA ASP A 232 24.30 -14.20 -1.47
C ASP A 232 23.09 -13.46 -2.07
N TYR A 233 22.65 -12.37 -1.42
CA TYR A 233 21.58 -11.52 -1.94
C TYR A 233 22.00 -10.77 -3.21
N GLU A 234 23.23 -10.27 -3.29
CA GLU A 234 23.76 -9.62 -4.49
C GLU A 234 23.80 -10.58 -5.69
N TYR A 235 24.25 -11.82 -5.48
CA TYR A 235 24.24 -12.85 -6.52
C TYR A 235 22.81 -13.19 -6.98
N SER A 236 21.88 -13.34 -6.02
CA SER A 236 20.48 -13.63 -6.33
C SER A 236 19.83 -12.48 -7.12
N LEU A 237 20.04 -11.24 -6.69
CA LEU A 237 19.57 -10.04 -7.40
C LEU A 237 20.14 -9.96 -8.82
N GLN A 238 21.43 -10.23 -8.99
CA GLN A 238 22.07 -10.22 -10.31
C GLN A 238 21.48 -11.30 -11.22
N SER A 239 21.21 -12.50 -10.70
CA SER A 239 20.56 -13.58 -11.44
C SER A 239 19.15 -13.19 -11.90
N ILE A 240 18.32 -12.69 -10.99
CA ILE A 240 16.96 -12.24 -11.28
C ILE A 240 16.98 -11.10 -12.30
N HIS A 241 17.91 -10.15 -12.17
CA HIS A 241 18.03 -9.04 -13.10
C HIS A 241 18.42 -9.49 -14.51
N SER A 242 19.32 -10.49 -14.62
CA SER A 242 19.66 -11.10 -15.91
C SER A 242 18.46 -11.79 -16.54
N GLU A 243 17.67 -12.53 -15.75
CA GLU A 243 16.47 -13.21 -16.23
C GLU A 243 15.38 -12.23 -16.68
N LEU A 244 15.14 -11.17 -15.90
CA LEU A 244 14.20 -10.10 -16.26
C LEU A 244 14.60 -9.39 -17.56
N THR A 245 15.89 -9.15 -17.74
CA THR A 245 16.44 -8.55 -18.97
C THR A 245 16.18 -9.45 -20.18
N LYS A 246 16.46 -10.76 -20.05
CA LYS A 246 16.18 -11.75 -21.11
C LYS A 246 14.69 -11.80 -21.44
N GLN A 247 13.84 -11.80 -20.42
CA GLN A 247 12.38 -11.84 -20.61
C GLN A 247 11.89 -10.58 -21.31
N THR A 248 12.34 -9.41 -20.87
CA THR A 248 12.03 -8.11 -21.49
C THR A 248 12.46 -8.07 -22.96
N GLN A 249 13.66 -8.57 -23.27
CA GLN A 249 14.13 -8.67 -24.65
C GLN A 249 13.25 -9.62 -25.49
N SER A 250 12.90 -10.79 -24.97
CA SER A 250 12.04 -11.76 -25.69
C SER A 250 10.64 -11.20 -25.99
N PHE A 251 10.06 -10.43 -25.05
CA PHE A 251 8.81 -9.72 -25.26
C PHE A 251 8.97 -8.59 -26.28
N GLY A 252 10.08 -7.84 -26.20
CA GLY A 252 10.42 -6.78 -27.15
C GLY A 252 10.55 -7.29 -28.59
N GLU A 253 11.11 -8.49 -28.79
CA GLU A 253 11.25 -9.12 -30.11
C GLU A 253 9.93 -9.71 -30.64
N SER A 254 9.06 -10.19 -29.75
CA SER A 254 7.79 -10.80 -30.12
C SER A 254 6.69 -9.78 -30.40
N ARG A 255 6.69 -8.65 -29.67
CA ARG A 255 5.72 -7.56 -29.80
C ARG A 255 5.54 -7.04 -31.24
N PRO A 256 6.59 -6.65 -31.99
CA PRO A 256 6.42 -6.12 -33.34
C PRO A 256 5.83 -7.17 -34.30
N LYS A 257 6.14 -8.46 -34.11
CA LYS A 257 5.57 -9.55 -34.92
C LYS A 257 4.05 -9.65 -34.74
N TYR A 258 3.58 -9.56 -33.49
CA TYR A 258 2.15 -9.55 -33.20
C TYR A 258 1.48 -8.25 -33.67
N GLU A 259 2.13 -7.09 -33.54
CA GLU A 259 1.61 -5.82 -34.04
C GLU A 259 1.45 -5.83 -35.57
N GLU A 260 2.42 -6.42 -36.29
CA GLU A 260 2.35 -6.59 -37.75
C GLU A 260 1.24 -7.55 -38.17
N GLU A 261 1.07 -8.68 -37.46
CA GLU A 261 -0.01 -9.63 -37.74
C GLU A 261 -1.39 -9.02 -37.47
N ILE A 262 -1.55 -8.25 -36.36
CA ILE A 262 -2.78 -7.50 -36.08
C ILE A 262 -3.06 -6.49 -37.19
N ARG A 263 -2.02 -5.79 -37.69
CA ARG A 263 -2.17 -4.84 -38.80
C ARG A 263 -2.63 -5.54 -40.07
N ARG A 264 -2.06 -6.70 -40.38
CA ARG A 264 -2.44 -7.53 -41.53
C ARG A 264 -3.89 -8.00 -41.45
N LEU A 265 -4.30 -8.53 -40.29
CA LEU A 265 -5.68 -8.99 -40.06
C LEU A 265 -6.69 -7.83 -40.17
N LYS A 266 -6.35 -6.65 -39.63
CA LYS A 266 -7.19 -5.45 -39.78
C LYS A 266 -7.34 -5.03 -41.25
N GLN A 267 -6.27 -5.09 -42.02
CA GLN A 267 -6.34 -4.78 -43.46
C GLN A 267 -7.25 -5.79 -44.20
N GLN A 268 -7.09 -7.09 -43.94
CA GLN A 268 -7.93 -8.12 -44.55
C GLN A 268 -9.41 -7.96 -44.17
N LEU A 269 -9.70 -7.59 -42.91
CA LEU A 269 -11.07 -7.34 -42.47
C LEU A 269 -11.69 -6.16 -43.22
N ASN A 270 -10.95 -5.04 -43.34
CA ASN A 270 -11.41 -3.86 -44.06
C ASN A 270 -11.64 -4.14 -45.56
N GLU A 271 -10.73 -4.89 -46.20
CA GLU A 271 -10.90 -5.33 -47.59
C GLU A 271 -12.14 -6.22 -47.77
N SER A 272 -12.40 -7.12 -46.82
CA SER A 272 -13.61 -7.97 -46.82
C SER A 272 -14.89 -7.15 -46.63
N GLU A 273 -14.88 -6.14 -45.76
CA GLU A 273 -15.99 -5.20 -45.59
C GLU A 273 -16.26 -4.37 -46.84
N GLN A 274 -15.23 -3.86 -47.50
CA GLN A 274 -15.38 -3.13 -48.76
C GLN A 274 -15.98 -4.02 -49.86
N LYS A 275 -15.48 -5.26 -50.00
CA LYS A 275 -16.03 -6.23 -50.95
C LYS A 275 -17.52 -6.52 -50.66
N ARG A 276 -17.89 -6.70 -49.39
CA ARG A 276 -19.29 -6.89 -48.98
C ARG A 276 -20.17 -5.70 -49.38
N LYS A 277 -19.72 -4.47 -49.13
CA LYS A 277 -20.45 -3.25 -49.53
C LYS A 277 -20.65 -3.13 -51.04
N ILE A 278 -19.62 -3.47 -51.83
CA ILE A 278 -19.73 -3.45 -53.30
C ILE A 278 -20.74 -4.50 -53.79
N VAL A 279 -20.70 -5.71 -53.24
CA VAL A 279 -21.66 -6.77 -53.58
C VAL A 279 -23.08 -6.34 -53.22
N GLU A 280 -23.27 -5.77 -52.04
CA GLU A 280 -24.57 -5.25 -51.59
C GLU A 280 -25.07 -4.13 -52.53
N GLN A 281 -24.24 -3.13 -52.83
CA GLN A 281 -24.60 -2.05 -53.75
C GLN A 281 -24.95 -2.55 -55.16
N ASN A 282 -24.20 -3.52 -55.67
CA ASN A 282 -24.49 -4.13 -56.96
C ASN A 282 -25.84 -4.87 -56.93
N SER A 283 -26.13 -5.62 -55.87
CA SER A 283 -27.42 -6.32 -55.74
C SER A 283 -28.62 -5.36 -55.72
N LEU A 284 -28.50 -4.22 -55.02
CA LEU A 284 -29.54 -3.17 -55.04
C LEU A 284 -29.73 -2.57 -56.43
N ARG A 285 -28.63 -2.31 -57.15
CA ARG A 285 -28.68 -1.80 -58.54
C ARG A 285 -29.36 -2.78 -59.48
N THR A 286 -29.07 -4.07 -59.37
CA THR A 286 -29.73 -5.09 -60.19
C THR A 286 -31.23 -5.13 -59.88
N ALA A 287 -31.63 -5.14 -58.60
CA ALA A 287 -33.03 -5.13 -58.21
C ALA A 287 -33.80 -3.88 -58.70
N THR A 288 -33.16 -2.71 -58.72
CA THR A 288 -33.77 -1.47 -59.25
C THR A 288 -33.91 -1.50 -60.78
N ASN A 289 -32.90 -2.03 -61.48
CA ASN A 289 -32.96 -2.23 -62.92
C ASN A 289 -34.07 -3.21 -63.31
N ASP A 290 -34.18 -4.35 -62.60
CA ASP A 290 -35.21 -5.36 -62.83
C ASP A 290 -36.62 -4.80 -62.58
N SER A 291 -36.80 -4.02 -61.51
CA SER A 291 -38.05 -3.32 -61.22
C SER A 291 -38.44 -2.32 -62.32
N SER A 292 -37.46 -1.58 -62.84
CA SER A 292 -37.66 -0.62 -63.93
C SER A 292 -38.04 -1.32 -65.24
N LEU A 293 -37.38 -2.44 -65.55
CA LEU A 293 -37.70 -3.27 -66.72
C LEU A 293 -39.12 -3.85 -66.61
N MET A 294 -39.53 -4.29 -65.41
CA MET A 294 -40.87 -4.81 -65.17
C MET A 294 -41.95 -3.76 -65.40
N LYS A 295 -41.72 -2.51 -64.96
CA LYS A 295 -42.62 -1.38 -65.24
C LYS A 295 -42.73 -1.07 -66.73
N ALA A 296 -41.60 -0.95 -67.43
CA ALA A 296 -41.58 -0.70 -68.87
C ALA A 296 -42.32 -1.80 -69.65
N ASN A 297 -42.12 -3.07 -69.26
CA ASN A 297 -42.84 -4.20 -69.87
C ASN A 297 -44.36 -4.14 -69.64
N MET A 298 -44.81 -3.73 -68.44
CA MET A 298 -46.24 -3.51 -68.18
C MET A 298 -46.81 -2.38 -69.04
N GLU A 299 -46.09 -1.27 -69.20
CA GLU A 299 -46.51 -0.16 -70.06
C GLU A 299 -46.62 -0.60 -71.53
N ILE A 300 -45.62 -1.33 -72.04
CA ILE A 300 -45.65 -1.90 -73.40
C ILE A 300 -46.86 -2.81 -73.58
N GLN A 301 -47.16 -3.69 -72.62
CA GLN A 301 -48.36 -4.55 -72.70
C GLN A 301 -49.65 -3.74 -72.72
N THR A 302 -49.72 -2.67 -71.93
CA THR A 302 -50.88 -1.78 -71.86
C THR A 302 -51.09 -1.05 -73.20
N LEU A 303 -50.01 -0.53 -73.79
CA LEU A 303 -50.05 0.10 -75.12
C LEU A 303 -50.44 -0.90 -76.20
N LYS A 304 -49.90 -2.12 -76.18
CA LYS A 304 -50.29 -3.19 -77.12
C LYS A 304 -51.79 -3.51 -77.06
N ARG A 305 -52.39 -3.58 -75.87
CA ARG A 305 -53.85 -3.74 -75.73
C ARG A 305 -54.62 -2.58 -76.36
N LYS A 306 -54.25 -1.34 -76.04
CA LYS A 306 -54.90 -0.14 -76.60
C LYS A 306 -54.85 -0.10 -78.14
N ILE A 307 -53.72 -0.48 -78.72
CA ILE A 307 -53.58 -0.57 -80.19
C ILE A 307 -54.52 -1.64 -80.75
N SER A 308 -54.53 -2.84 -80.16
CA SER A 308 -55.44 -3.94 -80.56
C SER A 308 -56.92 -3.53 -80.48
N ASP A 309 -57.32 -2.85 -79.40
CA ASP A 309 -58.71 -2.37 -79.23
C ASP A 309 -59.07 -1.33 -80.30
N THR A 310 -58.13 -0.45 -80.66
CA THR A 310 -58.32 0.58 -81.70
C THR A 310 -58.45 -0.05 -83.10
N GLU A 311 -57.64 -1.08 -83.39
CA GLU A 311 -57.71 -1.82 -84.66
C GLU A 311 -59.04 -2.59 -84.83
N ILE A 312 -59.63 -3.08 -83.74
CA ILE A 312 -60.95 -3.73 -83.74
C ILE A 312 -62.06 -2.71 -84.06
N ILE A 313 -61.96 -1.49 -83.55
CA ILE A 313 -62.92 -0.41 -83.83
C ILE A 313 -62.87 0.00 -85.31
N PHE A 314 -61.68 0.03 -85.92
CA PHE A 314 -61.51 0.43 -87.32
C PHE A 314 -61.96 -0.63 -88.35
N ARG A 315 -62.23 -1.87 -87.93
CA ARG A 315 -62.67 -2.99 -88.80
C ARG A 315 -64.18 -3.25 -88.77
N ARG A 316 -64.96 -2.43 -88.08
CA ARG A 316 -66.42 -2.50 -87.99
C ARG A 316 -67.07 -1.36 -88.76
#